data_AF-A0A3P6CHD1-F1
#
_entry.id   AF-A0A3P6CHD1-F1
#
_cell.length_a   1.000
_cell.length_b   1.000
_cell.length_c   1.000
_cell.angle_alpha   90.00
_cell.angle_beta   90.00
_cell.angle_gamma   90.00
#
_symmetry.space_group_name_H-M   'P 1'
#
loop_
_entity.id
_entity.type
_entity.pdbx_description
1 polymer ?
#
loop_
_entity_poly.entity_id
_entity_poly.type
_entity_poly.pdbx_seq_one_letter_code
_entity_poly.pdbx_strand_id
1 'polypeptide(L)'
;MEEAASVGDAHARGKHMILAELGRVEQEVRFLEKKLEELGQTDSVSTQCEELLCVIEKSPDPLLPLTKGPLNLGWDRWFEAPNGGERCRCFIL
;
A
#
# COMPACT_ATOMS: atom_id res chain seq x y z
N MET A 1 48.74 34.36 12.48
CA MET A 1 47.54 34.33 13.34
C MET A 1 46.34 33.70 12.62
N GLU A 2 46.56 32.89 11.58
CA GLU A 2 45.53 32.36 10.67
C GLU A 2 45.18 30.88 10.95
N GLU A 3 46.12 30.10 11.51
CA GLU A 3 45.89 28.68 11.83
C GLU A 3 44.88 28.45 12.96
N ALA A 4 44.83 29.32 13.97
CA ALA A 4 43.93 29.15 15.11
C ALA A 4 42.45 29.31 14.74
N ALA A 5 42.14 30.09 13.70
CA ALA A 5 40.78 30.26 13.20
C ALA A 5 40.29 29.02 12.41
N SER A 6 41.19 28.39 11.65
CA SER A 6 40.87 27.20 10.83
C SER A 6 40.55 25.97 11.68
N VAL A 7 41.27 25.76 12.79
CA VAL A 7 41.04 24.61 13.70
C VAL A 7 39.73 24.74 14.48
N GLY A 8 39.34 25.96 14.87
CA GLY A 8 38.06 26.22 15.53
C GLY A 8 36.84 25.93 14.65
N ASP A 9 36.93 26.27 13.37
CA ASP A 9 35.87 26.07 12.37
C ASP A 9 35.66 24.58 12.01
N ALA A 10 36.77 23.84 11.84
CA ALA A 10 36.73 22.39 11.63
C ALA A 10 36.10 21.63 12.82
N HIS A 11 36.38 22.07 14.06
CA HIS A 11 35.82 21.50 15.27
C HIS A 11 34.32 21.83 15.43
N ALA A 12 33.89 23.05 15.07
CA ALA A 12 32.49 23.44 15.06
C ALA A 12 31.69 22.62 14.01
N ARG A 13 32.24 22.45 12.80
CA ARG A 13 31.63 21.61 11.75
C ARG A 13 31.48 20.15 12.18
N GLY A 14 32.48 19.58 12.85
CA GLY A 14 32.40 18.23 13.42
C GLY A 14 31.29 18.10 14.49
N LYS A 15 31.16 19.10 15.37
CA LYS A 15 30.08 19.14 16.37
C LYS A 15 28.70 19.20 15.74
N HIS A 16 28.50 20.05 14.73
CA HIS A 16 27.22 20.12 14.03
C HIS A 16 26.85 18.81 13.35
N MET A 17 27.83 18.13 12.74
CA MET A 17 27.63 16.81 12.15
C MET A 17 27.22 15.77 13.20
N ILE A 18 27.90 15.75 14.36
CA ILE A 18 27.58 14.83 15.46
C ILE A 18 26.17 15.10 16.00
N LEU A 19 25.78 16.37 16.20
CA LEU A 19 24.45 16.73 16.67
C LEU A 19 23.36 16.39 15.66
N ALA A 20 23.62 16.57 14.36
CA ALA A 20 22.68 16.19 13.31
C ALA A 20 22.46 14.68 13.28
N GLU A 21 23.53 13.89 13.40
CA GLU A 21 23.43 12.43 13.43
C GLU A 21 22.73 11.94 14.70
N LEU A 22 23.02 12.55 15.86
CA LEU A 22 22.30 12.28 17.10
C LEU A 22 20.80 12.56 16.94
N GLY A 23 20.43 13.72 16.40
CA GLY A 23 19.03 14.06 16.15
C GLY A 23 18.32 13.10 15.18
N ARG A 24 19.04 12.63 14.15
CA ARG A 24 18.54 11.61 13.21
C ARG A 24 18.24 10.30 13.92
N VAL A 25 19.19 9.81 14.73
CA VAL A 25 19.05 8.56 15.49
C VAL A 25 17.95 8.68 16.54
N GLU A 26 17.87 9.79 17.26
CA GLU A 26 16.78 10.03 18.22
C GLU A 26 15.40 10.03 17.56
N GLN A 27 15.27 10.58 16.35
CA GLN A 27 14.03 10.53 15.59
C GLN A 27 13.70 9.10 15.15
N GLU A 28 14.70 8.33 14.72
CA GLU A 28 14.53 6.93 14.34
C GLU A 28 14.07 6.07 15.52
N VAL A 29 14.65 6.27 16.70
CA VAL A 29 14.21 5.61 17.95
C VAL A 29 12.74 5.92 18.24
N ARG A 30 12.37 7.20 18.28
CA ARG A 30 10.96 7.59 18.53
C ARG A 30 10.00 7.01 17.51
N PHE A 31 10.41 6.96 16.24
CA PHE A 31 9.61 6.36 15.18
C PHE A 31 9.40 4.87 15.39
N LEU A 32 10.46 4.12 15.72
CA LEU A 32 10.40 2.69 15.97
C LEU A 32 9.57 2.36 17.21
N GLU A 33 9.72 3.12 18.30
CA GLU A 33 8.90 2.97 19.51
C GLU A 33 7.41 3.14 19.19
N LYS A 34 7.05 4.18 18.44
CA LYS A 34 5.68 4.39 17.99
C LYS A 34 5.15 3.24 17.14
N LYS A 35 5.94 2.77 16.17
CA LYS A 35 5.52 1.63 15.32
C LYS A 35 5.36 0.34 16.11
N LEU A 36 6.19 0.14 17.13
CA LEU A 36 6.07 -1.02 18.01
C LEU A 36 4.78 -0.96 18.83
N GLU A 37 4.42 0.21 19.35
CA GLU A 37 3.14 0.43 20.03
C GLU A 37 1.95 0.17 19.09
N GLU A 38 1.99 0.69 17.87
CA GLU A 38 0.96 0.42 16.85
C GLU A 38 0.82 -1.08 16.55
N LEU A 39 1.94 -1.79 16.36
CA LEU A 39 1.93 -3.24 16.15
C LEU A 39 1.35 -4.00 17.35
N GLY A 40 1.63 -3.56 18.58
CA GLY A 40 1.05 -4.14 19.79
C GLY A 40 -0.48 -4.01 19.89
N GLN A 41 -1.07 -3.04 19.18
CA GLN A 41 -2.52 -2.82 19.11
C GLN A 41 -3.18 -3.56 17.94
N THR A 42 -2.41 -4.13 17.02
CA THR A 42 -2.98 -4.89 15.89
C THR A 42 -3.48 -6.26 16.31
N ASP A 43 -4.61 -6.67 15.73
CA ASP A 43 -5.16 -8.01 15.93
C ASP A 43 -4.31 -9.09 15.24
N SER A 44 -4.51 -10.34 15.65
CA SER A 44 -3.81 -11.46 15.05
C SER A 44 -4.13 -11.58 13.55
N VAL A 45 -3.09 -11.82 12.75
CA VAL A 45 -3.23 -12.02 11.30
C VAL A 45 -4.17 -13.19 10.99
N SER A 46 -4.14 -14.25 11.79
CA SER A 46 -5.06 -15.39 11.66
C SER A 46 -6.52 -14.98 11.72
N THR A 47 -6.91 -14.17 12.72
CA THR A 47 -8.29 -13.69 12.88
C THR A 47 -8.70 -12.78 11.72
N GLN A 48 -7.83 -11.84 11.35
CA GLN A 48 -8.05 -10.95 10.20
C GLN A 48 -8.22 -11.73 8.88
N CYS A 49 -7.43 -12.79 8.68
CA CYS A 49 -7.54 -13.66 7.50
C CYS A 49 -8.85 -14.45 7.49
N GLU A 50 -9.31 -14.98 8.63
CA GLU A 50 -10.59 -15.68 8.74
C GLU A 50 -11.77 -14.76 8.42
N GLU A 51 -11.76 -13.53 8.94
CA GLU A 51 -12.77 -12.51 8.64
C GLU A 51 -12.78 -12.16 7.14
N LEU A 52 -11.60 -11.96 6.56
CA LEU A 52 -11.46 -11.69 5.12
C LEU A 52 -12.03 -12.83 4.28
N LEU A 53 -11.70 -14.08 4.60
CA LEU A 53 -12.25 -15.24 3.92
C LEU A 53 -13.77 -15.27 4.03
N CYS A 54 -14.33 -15.00 5.22
CA CYS A 54 -15.77 -14.95 5.40
C CYS A 54 -16.45 -13.89 4.54
N VAL A 55 -15.80 -12.74 4.29
CA VAL A 55 -16.34 -11.71 3.39
C VAL A 55 -16.28 -12.16 1.93
N ILE A 56 -15.14 -12.72 1.51
CA ILE A 56 -14.93 -13.20 0.13
C ILE A 56 -15.94 -14.32 -0.22
N GLU A 57 -16.18 -15.26 0.70
CA GLU A 57 -17.06 -16.40 0.43
C GLU A 57 -18.56 -16.04 0.40
N LYS A 58 -18.96 -14.93 1.04
CA LYS A 58 -20.38 -14.52 1.11
C LYS A 58 -20.92 -13.96 -0.20
N SER A 59 -20.07 -13.31 -1.01
CA SER A 59 -20.51 -12.67 -2.26
C SER A 59 -20.08 -13.49 -3.47
N PRO A 60 -20.99 -13.90 -4.37
CA PRO A 60 -20.60 -14.49 -5.64
C PRO A 60 -19.80 -13.47 -6.47
N ASP A 61 -18.61 -13.88 -6.92
CA ASP A 61 -17.83 -13.12 -7.89
C ASP A 61 -18.09 -13.66 -9.31
N PRO A 62 -18.70 -12.85 -10.21
CA PRO A 62 -19.02 -13.26 -11.58
C PRO A 62 -17.80 -13.35 -12.50
N LEU A 63 -16.63 -12.85 -12.06
CA LEU A 63 -15.37 -12.96 -12.81
C LEU A 63 -14.61 -14.26 -12.51
N LEU A 64 -15.01 -14.99 -11.48
CA LEU A 64 -14.39 -16.27 -11.16
C LEU A 64 -14.89 -17.38 -12.11
N PRO A 65 -14.03 -18.33 -12.51
CA PRO A 65 -14.44 -19.47 -13.35
C PRO A 65 -15.54 -20.33 -12.74
N LEU A 66 -15.72 -20.24 -11.42
CA LEU A 66 -16.74 -20.96 -10.67
C LEU A 66 -17.37 -20.02 -9.64
N THR A 67 -18.51 -19.41 -10.01
CA THR A 67 -19.27 -18.54 -9.13
C THR A 67 -20.26 -19.35 -8.29
N LYS A 68 -20.21 -19.23 -6.96
CA LYS A 68 -21.22 -19.83 -6.07
C LYS A 68 -22.50 -19.00 -6.08
N GLY A 69 -23.50 -19.38 -6.87
CA GLY A 69 -24.80 -18.69 -6.90
C GLY A 69 -25.57 -18.92 -8.20
N PRO A 70 -26.79 -18.37 -8.32
CA PRO A 70 -27.54 -18.45 -9.55
C PRO A 70 -26.82 -17.68 -10.68
N LEU A 71 -26.82 -18.25 -11.88
CA LEU A 71 -26.34 -17.59 -13.09
C LEU A 71 -27.07 -16.26 -13.27
N ASN A 72 -26.31 -15.17 -13.32
CA ASN A 72 -26.88 -13.85 -13.55
C ASN A 72 -26.86 -13.55 -15.06
N LEU A 73 -27.97 -13.87 -15.72
CA LEU A 73 -28.20 -13.67 -17.16
C LEU A 73 -28.04 -12.21 -17.62
N GLY A 74 -28.04 -11.24 -16.71
CA GLY A 74 -27.78 -9.84 -17.02
C GLY A 74 -26.31 -9.52 -17.29
N TRP A 75 -25.37 -10.35 -16.81
CA TRP A 75 -23.94 -10.21 -17.10
C TRP A 75 -23.57 -10.71 -18.49
N ASP A 76 -24.29 -11.69 -19.02
CA ASP A 76 -24.15 -12.15 -20.40
C ASP A 76 -24.36 -10.96 -21.37
N ARG A 77 -25.24 -10.00 -21.05
CA ARG A 77 -25.39 -8.77 -21.87
C ARG A 77 -24.14 -7.88 -21.91
N TRP A 78 -23.30 -7.90 -20.88
CA TRP A 78 -22.07 -7.10 -20.81
C TRP A 78 -20.85 -7.83 -21.37
N PHE A 79 -20.82 -9.16 -21.25
CA PHE A 79 -19.70 -10.01 -21.72
C PHE A 79 -19.94 -10.64 -23.10
N GLU A 80 -21.20 -10.84 -23.49
CA GLU A 80 -21.57 -11.21 -24.86
C GLU A 80 -21.83 -9.93 -25.66
N ALA A 81 -21.29 -9.90 -26.88
CA ALA A 81 -21.59 -8.82 -27.82
C ALA A 81 -23.12 -8.78 -28.09
N PRO A 82 -23.71 -7.59 -28.36
CA PRO A 82 -25.15 -7.44 -28.51
C PRO A 82 -25.79 -8.52 -29.39
N ASN A 83 -26.72 -9.28 -28.81
CA ASN A 83 -27.37 -10.42 -29.45
C ASN A 83 -28.21 -9.91 -30.63
N GLY A 84 -27.64 -9.94 -31.84
CA GLY A 84 -28.39 -9.89 -33.09
C GLY A 84 -28.75 -8.52 -33.67
N GLY A 85 -28.18 -7.42 -33.19
CA GLY A 85 -28.19 -6.17 -33.96
C GLY A 85 -27.09 -6.23 -35.01
N GLU A 86 -27.41 -6.05 -36.30
CA GLU A 86 -26.41 -5.91 -37.37
C GLU A 86 -25.28 -4.98 -36.90
N ARG A 87 -24.09 -5.54 -36.68
CA ARG A 87 -22.91 -4.73 -36.35
C ARG A 87 -22.75 -3.70 -37.46
N CYS A 88 -22.69 -2.41 -37.10
CA CYS A 88 -22.36 -1.38 -38.09
C CYS A 88 -21.08 -1.80 -38.82
N ARG A 89 -21.16 -1.96 -40.15
CA ARG A 89 -20.02 -2.27 -41.02
C ARG A 89 -19.16 -1.04 -41.29
N CYS A 90 -19.12 -0.10 -40.36
CA CYS A 90 -18.28 1.07 -40.49
C CYS A 90 -16.82 0.62 -40.35
N PHE A 91 -16.10 0.61 -41.47
CA PHE A 91 -14.64 0.53 -41.46
C PHE A 91 -14.12 1.78 -40.75
N ILE A 92 -13.38 1.59 -39.66
CA ILE A 92 -12.57 2.66 -39.08
C ILE A 92 -11.47 2.92 -40.11
N LEU A 93 -11.56 4.07 -40.79
CA LEU A 93 -10.50 4.63 -41.62
C LEU A 93 -9.43 5.26 -40.74
#